data_AF-A0A519MP01-F1
#
_entry.id   AF-A0A519MP01-F1
#
_cell.length_a   1.000
_cell.length_b   1.000
_cell.length_c   1.000
_cell.angle_alpha   90.00
_cell.angle_beta   90.00
_cell.angle_gamma   90.00
#
_symmetry.space_group_name_H-M   'P 1'
#
loop_
_entity.id
_entity.type
_entity.pdbx_description
1 polymer ?
#
loop_
_entity_poly.entity_id
_entity_poly.type
_entity_poly.pdbx_seq_one_letter_code
_entity_poly.pdbx_strand_id
1 'polypeptide(L)'
;MPGIYIHIPFCKQACNYCDFHFSTNFRKKDEMVAALAKELRLRKEESGGEIVDTIYFGGGTPSVLSTNEINFLIDSVHENYTVSQNPEITLEANPDDLTFEKIQELAASKINRLSIGIQSFFDDDLKMMNRAHDSVEAKKSLAEAVKHFDNITIDLIYGVPGMSDEKWKSNIETALSFGIPHVSAYALTVEPKTALKKLIADGKVNAPKDEVAESHFRILSETLAQHGFVHYELSNFGKPEYFSRNNSAYWRGKKYIGIGPSAHSFDGKSRSWNIANNSLYLKGIAAGELPSETEILSKTDRYNEYVMTGLRTIWGVSLKKIADEFGKEFEDYIRNEASGFVADGLLEIENDILKATPKGKFLTDGIASDLFKID
;
A
#
# COMPACT_ATOMS: atom_id res chain seq x y z
N MET A 1 -18.54 -3.12 -4.31
CA MET A 1 -17.72 -2.88 -3.13
C MET A 1 -16.35 -3.37 -3.50
N PRO A 2 -15.48 -2.49 -3.98
CA PRO A 2 -14.37 -2.93 -4.80
C PRO A 2 -13.29 -3.71 -4.05
N GLY A 3 -13.16 -3.61 -2.71
CA GLY A 3 -12.11 -4.36 -2.01
C GLY A 3 -12.44 -4.86 -0.60
N ILE A 4 -11.91 -6.03 -0.28
CA ILE A 4 -11.77 -6.55 1.08
C ILE A 4 -10.28 -6.57 1.42
N TYR A 5 -9.89 -5.88 2.49
CA TYR A 5 -8.56 -5.91 3.06
C TYR A 5 -8.56 -6.80 4.30
N ILE A 6 -7.59 -7.71 4.42
CA ILE A 6 -7.43 -8.60 5.57
C ILE A 6 -6.05 -8.36 6.17
N HIS A 7 -6.05 -7.77 7.36
CA HIS A 7 -4.84 -7.43 8.10
C HIS A 7 -4.37 -8.63 8.93
N ILE A 8 -3.18 -9.15 8.60
CA ILE A 8 -2.51 -10.24 9.32
C ILE A 8 -1.46 -9.64 10.27
N PRO A 9 -1.71 -9.58 11.59
CA PRO A 9 -0.90 -8.79 12.52
C PRO A 9 0.33 -9.56 13.04
N PHE A 10 0.98 -10.36 12.19
CA PHE A 10 2.11 -11.20 12.59
C PHE A 10 3.32 -10.98 11.70
N CYS A 11 4.50 -10.82 12.30
CA CYS A 11 5.79 -10.74 11.61
C CYS A 11 6.79 -11.66 12.31
N LYS A 12 7.69 -12.29 11.56
CA LYS A 12 8.83 -13.00 12.17
C LYS A 12 9.80 -12.03 12.87
N GLN A 13 9.95 -10.83 12.33
CA GLN A 13 10.92 -9.84 12.79
C GLN A 13 10.33 -8.42 12.74
N ALA A 14 10.72 -7.59 13.71
CA ALA A 14 10.36 -6.18 13.76
C ALA A 14 11.37 -5.36 12.94
N CYS A 15 10.94 -4.86 11.78
CA CYS A 15 11.77 -3.97 10.96
C CYS A 15 11.93 -2.61 11.64
N ASN A 16 13.09 -1.99 11.53
CA ASN A 16 13.40 -0.75 12.28
C ASN A 16 12.53 0.44 11.88
N TYR A 17 12.08 0.48 10.62
CA TYR A 17 11.31 1.58 10.03
C TYR A 17 9.79 1.37 10.06
N CYS A 18 9.32 0.16 10.41
CA CYS A 18 7.91 -0.21 10.23
C CYS A 18 7.03 0.40 11.33
N ASP A 19 5.99 1.12 10.91
CA ASP A 19 4.95 1.73 11.75
C ASP A 19 3.64 0.91 11.77
N PHE A 20 3.51 -0.11 10.91
CA PHE A 20 2.30 -0.92 10.90
C PHE A 20 2.07 -1.65 12.22
N HIS A 21 0.80 -1.93 12.52
CA HIS A 21 0.44 -2.77 13.66
C HIS A 21 0.85 -4.22 13.39
N PHE A 22 1.71 -4.79 14.24
CA PHE A 22 2.11 -6.19 14.14
C PHE A 22 2.47 -6.78 15.50
N SER A 23 2.65 -8.09 15.53
CA SER A 23 3.17 -8.84 16.66
C SER A 23 4.19 -9.88 16.20
N THR A 24 5.30 -10.02 16.93
CA THR A 24 6.23 -11.15 16.77
C THR A 24 5.83 -12.37 17.60
N ASN A 25 4.69 -12.30 18.30
CA ASN A 25 4.18 -13.38 19.13
C ASN A 25 3.05 -14.14 18.41
N PHE A 26 3.35 -15.38 18.01
CA PHE A 26 2.45 -16.24 17.24
C PHE A 26 1.50 -17.10 18.08
N ARG A 27 1.52 -17.01 19.42
CA ARG A 27 0.75 -17.91 20.31
C ARG A 27 -0.76 -17.95 20.02
N LYS A 28 -1.31 -16.85 19.51
CA LYS A 28 -2.74 -16.70 19.19
C LYS A 28 -3.03 -16.64 17.69
N LYS A 29 -2.14 -17.17 16.85
CA LYS A 29 -2.31 -17.11 15.38
C LYS A 29 -3.61 -17.78 14.94
N ASP A 30 -3.84 -19.02 15.40
CA ASP A 30 -5.03 -19.79 15.01
C ASP A 30 -6.33 -19.12 15.51
N GLU A 31 -6.31 -18.60 16.75
CA GLU A 31 -7.40 -17.78 17.30
C GLU A 31 -7.68 -16.54 16.44
N MET A 32 -6.62 -15.87 15.96
CA MET A 32 -6.72 -14.71 15.10
C MET A 32 -7.35 -15.07 13.76
N VAL A 33 -6.86 -16.12 13.06
CA VAL A 33 -7.41 -16.56 11.78
C VAL A 33 -8.91 -16.87 11.91
N ALA A 34 -9.32 -17.57 12.97
CA ALA A 34 -10.73 -17.82 13.24
C ALA A 34 -11.53 -16.54 13.53
N ALA A 35 -10.95 -15.56 14.22
CA ALA A 35 -11.58 -14.27 14.48
C ALA A 35 -11.76 -13.45 13.19
N LEU A 36 -10.79 -13.42 12.29
CA LEU A 36 -10.90 -12.74 10.99
C LEU A 36 -12.09 -13.29 10.17
N ALA A 37 -12.21 -14.62 10.09
CA ALA A 37 -13.35 -15.28 9.44
C ALA A 37 -14.69 -14.97 10.14
N LYS A 38 -14.70 -14.86 11.47
CA LYS A 38 -15.89 -14.44 12.22
C LYS A 38 -16.26 -12.98 11.93
N GLU A 39 -15.28 -12.08 11.86
CA GLU A 39 -15.53 -10.67 11.50
C GLU A 39 -16.12 -10.54 10.10
N LEU A 40 -15.58 -11.27 9.11
CA LEU A 40 -16.13 -11.31 7.74
C LEU A 40 -17.63 -11.63 7.75
N ARG A 41 -18.07 -12.58 8.58
CA ARG A 41 -19.49 -12.94 8.72
C ARG A 41 -20.30 -11.86 9.45
N LEU A 42 -19.75 -11.24 10.49
CA LEU A 42 -20.44 -10.17 11.23
C LEU A 42 -20.72 -8.95 10.34
N ARG A 43 -19.82 -8.68 9.38
CA ARG A 43 -19.82 -7.47 8.54
C ARG A 43 -20.41 -7.68 7.15
N LYS A 44 -20.91 -8.87 6.82
CA LYS A 44 -21.39 -9.22 5.47
C LYS A 44 -22.44 -8.25 4.89
N GLU A 45 -23.31 -7.71 5.76
CA GLU A 45 -24.39 -6.80 5.37
C GLU A 45 -23.86 -5.41 4.98
N GLU A 46 -22.65 -5.02 5.43
CA GLU A 46 -22.02 -3.74 5.05
C GLU A 46 -21.71 -3.68 3.55
N SER A 47 -21.62 -4.84 2.89
CA SER A 47 -21.43 -4.92 1.44
C SER A 47 -22.58 -4.32 0.62
N GLY A 48 -23.79 -4.26 1.21
CA GLY A 48 -24.99 -3.79 0.50
C GLY A 48 -25.29 -4.57 -0.78
N GLY A 49 -24.80 -5.81 -0.90
CA GLY A 49 -24.91 -6.63 -2.10
C GLY A 49 -24.01 -6.20 -3.27
N GLU A 50 -23.11 -5.23 -3.07
CA GLU A 50 -22.17 -4.84 -4.11
C GLU A 50 -21.10 -5.93 -4.34
N ILE A 51 -20.60 -6.05 -5.57
CA ILE A 51 -19.61 -7.08 -5.96
C ILE A 51 -18.20 -6.71 -5.46
N VAL A 52 -17.47 -7.71 -4.95
CA VAL A 52 -16.06 -7.63 -4.53
C VAL A 52 -15.11 -7.89 -5.70
N ASP A 53 -14.28 -6.91 -6.01
CA ASP A 53 -13.30 -6.96 -7.11
C ASP A 53 -11.89 -7.34 -6.65
N THR A 54 -11.54 -7.04 -5.40
CA THR A 54 -10.21 -7.30 -4.84
C THR A 54 -10.29 -7.91 -3.45
N ILE A 55 -9.36 -8.83 -3.17
CA ILE A 55 -9.09 -9.36 -1.83
C ILE A 55 -7.61 -9.16 -1.60
N TYR A 56 -7.26 -8.42 -0.55
CA TYR A 56 -5.88 -8.05 -0.27
C TYR A 56 -5.49 -8.49 1.13
N PHE A 57 -4.49 -9.36 1.22
CA PHE A 57 -3.87 -9.73 2.47
C PHE A 57 -2.64 -8.84 2.70
N GLY A 58 -2.63 -8.08 3.79
CA GLY A 58 -1.50 -7.23 4.17
C GLY A 58 -1.32 -7.11 5.68
N GLY A 59 -0.57 -6.11 6.13
CA GLY A 59 -0.43 -5.77 7.55
C GLY A 59 0.97 -6.02 8.08
N GLY A 60 1.11 -7.02 8.96
CA GLY A 60 2.42 -7.52 9.37
C GLY A 60 3.09 -8.25 8.20
N THR A 61 2.89 -9.56 8.12
CA THR A 61 3.38 -10.36 6.99
C THR A 61 2.44 -11.54 6.75
N PRO A 62 1.52 -11.46 5.79
CA PRO A 62 0.57 -12.53 5.49
C PRO A 62 1.19 -13.87 5.10
N SER A 63 2.36 -13.89 4.45
CA SER A 63 3.07 -15.12 4.05
C SER A 63 3.46 -16.04 5.21
N VAL A 64 3.42 -15.57 6.46
CA VAL A 64 3.61 -16.42 7.65
C VAL A 64 2.45 -17.39 7.91
N LEU A 65 1.29 -17.15 7.28
CA LEU A 65 0.17 -18.09 7.32
C LEU A 65 0.45 -19.29 6.39
N SER A 66 0.01 -20.47 6.81
CA SER A 66 -0.03 -21.63 5.93
C SER A 66 -1.01 -21.39 4.78
N THR A 67 -0.80 -22.09 3.67
CA THR A 67 -1.66 -21.95 2.48
C THR A 67 -3.10 -22.37 2.78
N ASN A 68 -3.30 -23.32 3.70
CA ASN A 68 -4.61 -23.72 4.18
C ASN A 68 -5.34 -22.61 4.97
N GLU A 69 -4.63 -21.86 5.82
CA GLU A 69 -5.19 -20.71 6.54
C GLU A 69 -5.59 -19.59 5.57
N ILE A 70 -4.77 -19.33 4.55
CA ILE A 70 -5.07 -18.35 3.50
C ILE A 70 -6.32 -18.77 2.73
N ASN A 71 -6.39 -20.01 2.27
CA ASN A 71 -7.54 -20.55 1.54
C ASN A 71 -8.81 -20.50 2.39
N PHE A 72 -8.73 -20.84 3.68
CA PHE A 72 -9.85 -20.73 4.61
C PHE A 72 -10.41 -19.31 4.69
N LEU A 73 -9.56 -18.28 4.71
CA LEU A 73 -9.99 -16.88 4.72
C LEU A 73 -10.59 -16.45 3.38
N ILE A 74 -10.01 -16.87 2.25
CA ILE A 74 -10.56 -16.61 0.92
C ILE A 74 -11.95 -17.25 0.79
N ASP A 75 -12.10 -18.50 1.20
CA ASP A 75 -13.38 -19.20 1.15
C ASP A 75 -14.41 -18.53 2.08
N SER A 76 -13.99 -18.07 3.27
CA SER A 76 -14.84 -17.26 4.16
C SER A 76 -15.32 -15.97 3.50
N VAL A 77 -14.51 -15.32 2.65
CA VAL A 77 -14.95 -14.18 1.83
C VAL A 77 -16.01 -14.63 0.83
N HIS A 78 -15.78 -15.69 0.06
CA HIS A 78 -16.74 -16.19 -0.92
C HIS A 78 -18.07 -16.66 -0.31
N GLU A 79 -18.07 -17.15 0.93
CA GLU A 79 -19.27 -17.56 1.65
C GLU A 79 -20.16 -16.38 2.07
N ASN A 80 -19.55 -15.22 2.34
CA ASN A 80 -20.24 -14.07 2.94
C ASN A 80 -20.46 -12.91 1.96
N TYR A 81 -19.74 -12.87 0.83
CA TYR A 81 -19.74 -11.77 -0.12
C TYR A 81 -19.88 -12.26 -1.55
N THR A 82 -20.50 -11.44 -2.40
CA THR A 82 -20.53 -11.72 -3.85
C THR A 82 -19.22 -11.26 -4.47
N VAL A 83 -18.37 -12.22 -4.85
CA VAL A 83 -17.06 -11.94 -5.47
C VAL A 83 -17.18 -11.97 -6.98
N SER A 84 -16.48 -11.05 -7.67
CA SER A 84 -16.39 -11.03 -9.14
C SER A 84 -15.80 -12.34 -9.68
N GLN A 85 -16.04 -12.63 -10.97
CA GLN A 85 -15.52 -13.85 -11.60
C GLN A 85 -13.99 -13.88 -11.68
N ASN A 86 -13.36 -12.71 -11.83
CA ASN A 86 -11.91 -12.55 -11.94
C ASN A 86 -11.44 -11.51 -10.90
N PRO A 87 -11.44 -11.83 -9.60
CA PRO A 87 -10.98 -10.90 -8.57
C PRO A 87 -9.45 -10.80 -8.60
N GLU A 88 -8.88 -9.64 -8.25
CA GLU A 88 -7.46 -9.57 -7.90
C GLU A 88 -7.30 -10.02 -6.44
N ILE A 89 -6.58 -11.12 -6.22
CA ILE A 89 -6.31 -11.66 -4.88
C ILE A 89 -4.81 -11.53 -4.63
N THR A 90 -4.44 -10.52 -3.84
CA THR A 90 -3.04 -10.20 -3.53
C THR A 90 -2.63 -10.74 -2.17
N LEU A 91 -1.45 -11.35 -2.11
CA LEU A 91 -0.76 -11.71 -0.87
C LEU A 91 0.55 -10.91 -0.73
N GLU A 92 0.69 -10.13 0.34
CA GLU A 92 1.99 -9.60 0.75
C GLU A 92 2.88 -10.71 1.34
N ALA A 93 4.15 -10.71 0.96
CA ALA A 93 5.11 -11.72 1.37
C ALA A 93 6.51 -11.16 1.62
N ASN A 94 7.26 -11.83 2.50
CA ASN A 94 8.69 -11.60 2.66
C ASN A 94 9.51 -12.73 2.02
N PRO A 95 10.72 -12.45 1.50
CA PRO A 95 11.60 -13.48 0.92
C PRO A 95 11.85 -14.70 1.81
N ASP A 96 12.01 -14.51 3.12
CA ASP A 96 12.31 -15.57 4.08
C ASP A 96 11.09 -16.49 4.40
N ASP A 97 9.90 -16.13 3.94
CA ASP A 97 8.70 -16.97 3.99
C ASP A 97 8.46 -17.75 2.70
N LEU A 98 9.11 -17.35 1.60
CA LEU A 98 8.85 -17.86 0.26
C LEU A 98 9.82 -18.99 -0.09
N THR A 99 9.65 -20.16 0.54
CA THR A 99 10.31 -21.39 0.08
C THR A 99 9.76 -21.83 -1.28
N PHE A 100 10.49 -22.70 -1.97
CA PHE A 100 10.04 -23.28 -3.25
C PHE A 100 8.65 -23.92 -3.12
N GLU A 101 8.46 -24.72 -2.08
CA GLU A 101 7.19 -25.42 -1.79
C GLU A 101 6.07 -24.41 -1.51
N LYS A 102 6.36 -23.37 -0.71
CA LYS A 102 5.38 -22.33 -0.40
C LYS A 102 4.93 -21.58 -1.66
N ILE A 103 5.85 -21.23 -2.55
CA ILE A 103 5.51 -20.56 -3.82
C ILE A 103 4.61 -21.45 -4.67
N GLN A 104 4.94 -22.74 -4.79
CA GLN A 104 4.12 -23.69 -5.54
C GLN A 104 2.72 -23.86 -4.95
N GLU A 105 2.62 -23.98 -3.63
CA GLU A 105 1.32 -24.06 -2.93
C GLU A 105 0.48 -22.80 -3.15
N LEU A 106 1.10 -21.62 -3.07
CA LEU A 106 0.41 -20.35 -3.33
C LEU A 106 -0.03 -20.25 -4.79
N ALA A 107 0.79 -20.67 -5.75
CA ALA A 107 0.44 -20.66 -7.16
C ALA A 107 -0.69 -21.64 -7.51
N ALA A 108 -0.82 -22.72 -6.75
CA ALA A 108 -1.95 -23.66 -6.83
C ALA A 108 -3.22 -23.16 -6.11
N SER A 109 -3.14 -22.03 -5.39
CA SER A 109 -4.27 -21.43 -4.66
C SER A 109 -5.04 -20.42 -5.53
N LYS A 110 -6.01 -19.72 -4.92
CA LYS A 110 -6.73 -18.62 -5.58
C LYS A 110 -5.93 -17.30 -5.63
N ILE A 111 -4.77 -17.22 -4.95
CA ILE A 111 -3.88 -16.06 -5.05
C ILE A 111 -3.41 -15.90 -6.49
N ASN A 112 -3.55 -14.71 -7.06
CA ASN A 112 -3.13 -14.41 -8.42
C ASN A 112 -2.25 -13.16 -8.52
N ARG A 113 -1.85 -12.59 -7.38
CA ARG A 113 -0.87 -11.50 -7.30
C ARG A 113 -0.01 -11.63 -6.05
N LEU A 114 1.31 -11.47 -6.19
CA LEU A 114 2.24 -11.38 -5.07
C LEU A 114 2.80 -9.96 -4.91
N SER A 115 2.94 -9.51 -3.67
CA SER A 115 3.68 -8.29 -3.30
C SER A 115 4.84 -8.66 -2.40
N ILE A 116 6.07 -8.62 -2.91
CA ILE A 116 7.25 -9.13 -2.19
C ILE A 116 8.05 -7.97 -1.60
N GLY A 117 8.14 -7.92 -0.28
CA GLY A 117 8.87 -6.90 0.47
C GLY A 117 10.40 -7.05 0.40
N ILE A 118 11.02 -6.72 -0.74
CA ILE A 118 12.47 -6.85 -0.94
C ILE A 118 13.25 -5.76 -0.22
N GLN A 119 12.78 -4.52 -0.33
CA GLN A 119 13.32 -3.27 0.20
C GLN A 119 14.68 -2.85 -0.40
N SER A 120 15.67 -3.75 -0.39
CA SER A 120 16.98 -3.57 -1.04
C SER A 120 17.60 -4.93 -1.39
N PHE A 121 18.43 -4.96 -2.43
CA PHE A 121 19.29 -6.09 -2.81
C PHE A 121 20.71 -5.99 -2.22
N PHE A 122 20.92 -5.11 -1.23
CA PHE A 122 22.21 -4.93 -0.55
C PHE A 122 22.09 -5.18 0.96
N ASP A 123 22.96 -6.04 1.48
CA ASP A 123 22.87 -6.56 2.84
C ASP A 123 23.07 -5.49 3.93
N ASP A 124 23.84 -4.45 3.67
CA ASP A 124 24.03 -3.33 4.60
C ASP A 124 22.74 -2.52 4.80
N ASP A 125 21.96 -2.29 3.73
CA ASP A 125 20.63 -1.67 3.85
C ASP A 125 19.66 -2.58 4.61
N LEU A 126 19.64 -3.88 4.29
CA LEU A 126 18.78 -4.87 4.93
C LEU A 126 19.09 -5.00 6.43
N LYS A 127 20.38 -5.00 6.80
CA LYS A 127 20.83 -5.01 8.20
C LYS A 127 20.42 -3.74 8.93
N MET A 128 20.59 -2.56 8.31
CA MET A 128 20.15 -1.30 8.91
C MET A 128 18.63 -1.30 9.16
N MET A 129 17.86 -1.81 8.20
CA MET A 129 16.41 -1.94 8.31
C MET A 129 15.95 -3.06 9.25
N ASN A 130 16.87 -3.88 9.76
CA ASN A 130 16.59 -5.07 10.55
C ASN A 130 15.61 -6.03 9.82
N ARG A 131 15.91 -6.35 8.56
CA ARG A 131 15.19 -7.35 7.77
C ARG A 131 15.61 -8.77 8.16
N ALA A 132 14.68 -9.72 8.04
CA ALA A 132 14.92 -11.13 8.36
C ALA A 132 15.68 -11.87 7.23
N HIS A 133 15.56 -11.37 5.99
CA HIS A 133 16.17 -11.94 4.80
C HIS A 133 17.45 -11.22 4.39
N ASP A 134 18.31 -11.90 3.63
CA ASP A 134 19.47 -11.31 2.95
C ASP A 134 19.26 -11.12 1.42
N SER A 135 20.21 -10.47 0.76
CA SER A 135 20.12 -10.21 -0.68
C SER A 135 20.12 -11.48 -1.55
N VAL A 136 20.70 -12.58 -1.07
CA VAL A 136 20.72 -13.86 -1.78
C VAL A 136 19.34 -14.52 -1.71
N GLU A 137 18.72 -14.53 -0.54
CA GLU A 137 17.35 -15.02 -0.33
C GLU A 137 16.33 -14.19 -1.11
N ALA A 138 16.47 -12.85 -1.11
CA ALA A 138 15.66 -11.95 -1.93
C ALA A 138 15.71 -12.32 -3.42
N LYS A 139 16.91 -12.53 -3.98
CA LYS A 139 17.08 -12.91 -5.39
C LYS A 139 16.55 -14.30 -5.68
N LYS A 140 16.77 -15.28 -4.79
CA LYS A 140 16.31 -16.66 -4.98
C LYS A 140 14.78 -16.77 -4.94
N SER A 141 14.14 -16.17 -3.94
CA SER A 141 12.68 -16.16 -3.82
C SER A 141 12.03 -15.47 -5.01
N LEU A 142 12.56 -14.33 -5.44
CA LEU A 142 12.05 -13.61 -6.61
C LEU A 142 12.25 -14.41 -7.91
N ALA A 143 13.43 -15.00 -8.12
CA ALA A 143 13.72 -15.84 -9.29
C ALA A 143 12.77 -17.03 -9.40
N GLU A 144 12.31 -17.57 -8.27
CA GLU A 144 11.34 -18.65 -8.25
C GLU A 144 9.92 -18.13 -8.44
N ALA A 145 9.52 -17.07 -7.74
CA ALA A 145 8.17 -16.51 -7.81
C ALA A 145 7.75 -16.13 -9.23
N VAL A 146 8.65 -15.50 -10.01
CA VAL A 146 8.38 -15.08 -11.40
C VAL A 146 8.11 -16.24 -12.37
N LYS A 147 8.42 -17.48 -11.98
CA LYS A 147 8.10 -18.67 -12.79
C LYS A 147 6.64 -19.10 -12.63
N HIS A 148 6.00 -18.72 -11.53
CA HIS A 148 4.66 -19.18 -11.16
C HIS A 148 3.61 -18.07 -11.16
N PHE A 149 4.03 -16.82 -10.97
CA PHE A 149 3.16 -15.65 -10.99
C PHE A 149 3.62 -14.67 -12.07
N ASP A 150 2.70 -14.30 -12.96
CA ASP A 150 2.92 -13.24 -13.94
C ASP A 150 2.69 -11.85 -13.31
N ASN A 151 1.70 -11.72 -12.43
CA ASN A 151 1.40 -10.48 -11.69
C ASN A 151 2.15 -10.44 -10.35
N ILE A 152 3.36 -9.90 -10.39
CA ILE A 152 4.22 -9.71 -9.21
C ILE A 152 4.62 -8.25 -9.09
N THR A 153 4.59 -7.73 -7.87
CA THR A 153 5.33 -6.53 -7.49
C THR A 153 6.41 -6.85 -6.47
N ILE A 154 7.45 -6.04 -6.46
CA ILE A 154 8.34 -5.93 -5.31
C ILE A 154 8.18 -4.55 -4.67
N ASP A 155 8.42 -4.48 -3.36
CA ASP A 155 8.55 -3.22 -2.64
C ASP A 155 10.05 -2.89 -2.51
N LEU A 156 10.41 -1.65 -2.85
CA LEU A 156 11.75 -1.08 -2.66
C LEU A 156 11.67 0.15 -1.76
N ILE A 157 12.73 0.40 -1.00
CA ILE A 157 12.85 1.61 -0.19
C ILE A 157 14.06 2.42 -0.66
N TYR A 158 13.82 3.69 -0.98
CA TYR A 158 14.86 4.64 -1.39
C TYR A 158 15.04 5.75 -0.34
N GLY A 159 16.08 6.56 -0.50
CA GLY A 159 16.42 7.61 0.48
C GLY A 159 17.05 7.05 1.77
N VAL A 160 17.52 5.80 1.71
CA VAL A 160 18.20 5.12 2.81
C VAL A 160 19.52 5.85 3.14
N PRO A 161 19.78 6.18 4.43
CA PRO A 161 21.00 6.87 4.82
C PRO A 161 22.27 6.15 4.37
N GLY A 162 23.10 6.84 3.58
CA GLY A 162 24.36 6.29 3.04
C GLY A 162 24.22 5.51 1.73
N MET A 163 23.01 5.33 1.20
CA MET A 163 22.81 4.79 -0.15
C MET A 163 23.19 5.84 -1.19
N SER A 164 24.07 5.48 -2.12
CA SER A 164 24.44 6.34 -3.25
C SER A 164 23.50 6.15 -4.44
N ASP A 165 23.49 7.11 -5.36
CA ASP A 165 22.75 7.05 -6.60
C ASP A 165 23.12 5.81 -7.44
N GLU A 166 24.39 5.41 -7.46
CA GLU A 166 24.84 4.20 -8.18
C GLU A 166 24.31 2.92 -7.54
N LYS A 167 24.32 2.86 -6.21
CA LYS A 167 23.76 1.73 -5.46
C LYS A 167 22.25 1.63 -5.67
N TRP A 168 21.55 2.75 -5.65
CA TRP A 168 20.12 2.80 -5.91
C TRP A 168 19.79 2.40 -7.35
N LYS A 169 20.54 2.89 -8.34
CA LYS A 169 20.38 2.47 -9.73
C LYS A 169 20.58 0.96 -9.89
N SER A 170 21.58 0.38 -9.23
CA SER A 170 21.82 -1.07 -9.24
C SER A 170 20.71 -1.87 -8.58
N ASN A 171 20.04 -1.34 -7.54
CA ASN A 171 18.82 -1.94 -6.97
C ASN A 171 17.70 -2.05 -8.03
N ILE A 172 17.44 -0.95 -8.76
CA ILE A 172 16.41 -0.89 -9.79
C ILE A 172 16.74 -1.83 -10.96
N GLU A 173 17.99 -1.80 -11.44
CA GLU A 173 18.45 -2.69 -12.52
C GLU A 173 18.35 -4.17 -12.12
N THR A 174 18.66 -4.49 -10.86
CA THR A 174 18.49 -5.84 -10.33
C THR A 174 17.02 -6.26 -10.37
N ALA A 175 16.10 -5.41 -9.90
CA ALA A 175 14.67 -5.67 -9.96
C ALA A 175 14.18 -5.94 -11.41
N LEU A 176 14.57 -5.07 -12.34
CA LEU A 176 14.22 -5.17 -13.76
C LEU A 176 14.76 -6.44 -14.42
N SER A 177 15.91 -6.95 -13.97
CA SER A 177 16.52 -8.17 -14.52
C SER A 177 15.65 -9.42 -14.31
N PHE A 178 14.71 -9.41 -13.37
CA PHE A 178 13.76 -10.49 -13.14
C PHE A 178 12.50 -10.40 -14.02
N GLY A 179 12.35 -9.35 -14.84
CA GLY A 179 11.22 -9.22 -15.76
C GLY A 179 9.87 -8.98 -15.08
N ILE A 180 9.86 -8.49 -13.82
CA ILE A 180 8.62 -8.19 -13.10
C ILE A 180 7.83 -7.07 -13.79
N PRO A 181 6.49 -7.12 -13.79
CA PRO A 181 5.69 -6.09 -14.46
C PRO A 181 5.32 -4.91 -13.56
N HIS A 182 5.64 -4.96 -12.27
CA HIS A 182 5.26 -3.92 -11.31
C HIS A 182 6.35 -3.69 -10.25
N VAL A 183 6.51 -2.43 -9.83
CA VAL A 183 7.40 -2.00 -8.75
C VAL A 183 6.64 -1.01 -7.87
N SER A 184 6.64 -1.28 -6.57
CA SER A 184 6.27 -0.30 -5.55
C SER A 184 7.56 0.24 -4.92
N ALA A 185 7.69 1.55 -4.79
CA ALA A 185 8.87 2.17 -4.21
C ALA A 185 8.50 3.31 -3.27
N TYR A 186 9.08 3.29 -2.07
CA TYR A 186 8.75 4.22 -0.99
C TYR A 186 9.99 4.97 -0.52
N ALA A 187 9.84 6.25 -0.23
CA ALA A 187 10.88 6.98 0.50
C ALA A 187 10.98 6.44 1.93
N LEU A 188 12.18 6.32 2.47
CA LEU A 188 12.37 5.99 3.88
C LEU A 188 11.93 7.17 4.75
N THR A 189 10.77 7.04 5.39
CA THR A 189 10.24 8.00 6.36
C THR A 189 10.60 7.62 7.80
N VAL A 190 10.79 8.62 8.67
CA VAL A 190 11.12 8.41 10.08
C VAL A 190 9.88 8.64 10.95
N GLU A 191 9.17 7.56 11.26
CA GLU A 191 7.95 7.65 12.05
C GLU A 191 8.21 7.74 13.57
N PRO A 192 7.42 8.52 14.35
CA PRO A 192 7.71 8.84 15.75
C PRO A 192 7.88 7.64 16.69
N LYS A 193 7.17 6.54 16.44
CA LYS A 193 7.11 5.36 17.32
C LYS A 193 8.02 4.21 16.87
N THR A 194 8.88 4.44 15.89
CA THR A 194 9.74 3.39 15.30
C THR A 194 11.09 3.28 15.99
N ALA A 195 11.73 2.11 15.84
CA ALA A 195 13.10 1.92 16.31
C ALA A 195 14.08 2.82 15.55
N LEU A 196 13.84 3.10 14.27
CA LEU A 196 14.63 4.01 13.45
C LEU A 196 14.70 5.41 14.06
N LYS A 197 13.58 5.97 14.53
CA LYS A 197 13.56 7.27 15.21
C LYS A 197 14.50 7.30 16.42
N LYS A 198 14.51 6.22 17.21
CA LYS A 198 15.42 6.07 18.36
C LYS A 198 16.87 5.93 17.93
N LEU A 199 17.16 5.12 16.90
CA LEU A 199 18.52 4.95 16.37
C LEU A 199 19.12 6.26 15.85
N ILE A 200 18.29 7.10 15.23
CA ILE A 200 18.69 8.44 14.78
C ILE A 200 18.95 9.36 15.97
N ALA A 201 18.06 9.38 16.96
CA ALA A 201 18.24 10.18 18.17
C ALA A 201 19.50 9.77 18.96
N ASP A 202 19.85 8.48 18.96
CA ASP A 202 21.07 7.93 19.56
C ASP A 202 22.34 8.18 18.72
N GLY A 203 22.23 8.75 17.51
CA GLY A 203 23.35 8.96 16.58
C GLY A 203 23.91 7.67 15.95
N LYS A 204 23.17 6.56 16.02
CA LYS A 204 23.59 5.26 15.46
C LYS A 204 23.28 5.14 13.97
N VAL A 205 22.27 5.86 13.49
CA VAL A 205 21.86 5.92 12.08
C VAL A 205 21.68 7.40 11.72
N ASN A 206 22.15 7.82 10.56
CA ASN A 206 21.92 9.19 10.10
C ASN A 206 20.44 9.38 9.70
N ALA A 207 19.93 10.60 9.84
CA ALA A 207 18.60 10.91 9.30
C ALA A 207 18.61 10.81 7.76
N PRO A 208 17.50 10.36 7.14
CA PRO A 208 17.28 10.52 5.70
C PRO A 208 17.40 12.00 5.31
N LYS A 209 17.80 12.25 4.06
CA LYS A 209 17.95 13.59 3.49
C LYS A 209 17.04 13.74 2.29
N ASP A 210 16.29 14.83 2.24
CA ASP A 210 15.30 15.08 1.19
C ASP A 210 15.96 15.17 -0.19
N GLU A 211 17.17 15.77 -0.29
CA GLU A 211 17.88 15.88 -1.57
C GLU A 211 18.30 14.51 -2.13
N VAL A 212 18.60 13.55 -1.24
CA VAL A 212 18.93 12.16 -1.62
C VAL A 212 17.66 11.42 -2.03
N ALA A 213 16.56 11.61 -1.30
CA ALA A 213 15.27 11.02 -1.67
C ALA A 213 14.76 11.54 -3.03
N GLU A 214 14.92 12.83 -3.30
CA GLU A 214 14.59 13.46 -4.59
C GLU A 214 15.44 12.88 -5.72
N SER A 215 16.76 12.81 -5.55
CA SER A 215 17.67 12.23 -6.57
C SER A 215 17.29 10.78 -6.87
N HIS A 216 17.07 9.97 -5.83
CA HIS A 216 16.67 8.58 -5.98
C HIS A 216 15.30 8.43 -6.67
N PHE A 217 14.31 9.25 -6.30
CA PHE A 217 12.99 9.24 -6.94
C PHE A 217 13.09 9.58 -8.44
N ARG A 218 13.94 10.54 -8.80
CA ARG A 218 14.19 10.90 -10.20
C ARG A 218 14.83 9.75 -10.97
N ILE A 219 15.89 9.13 -10.42
CA ILE A 219 16.55 7.96 -11.01
C ILE A 219 15.57 6.81 -11.23
N LEU A 220 14.72 6.53 -10.22
CA LEU A 220 13.68 5.51 -10.29
C LEU A 220 12.71 5.78 -11.44
N SER A 221 12.14 6.98 -11.46
CA SER A 221 11.10 7.37 -12.42
C SER A 221 11.64 7.35 -13.84
N GLU A 222 12.81 7.93 -14.08
CA GLU A 222 13.47 7.94 -15.40
C GLU A 222 13.82 6.52 -15.87
N THR A 223 14.41 5.70 -14.99
CA THR A 223 14.85 4.34 -15.34
C THR A 223 13.65 3.44 -15.65
N LEU A 224 12.60 3.45 -14.82
CA LEU A 224 11.41 2.63 -15.05
C LEU A 224 10.64 3.08 -16.30
N ALA A 225 10.55 4.39 -16.56
CA ALA A 225 9.92 4.91 -17.78
C ALA A 225 10.64 4.44 -19.05
N GLN A 226 11.98 4.43 -19.06
CA GLN A 226 12.77 3.89 -20.19
C GLN A 226 12.51 2.41 -20.44
N HIS A 227 12.14 1.67 -19.39
CA HIS A 227 11.74 0.27 -19.48
C HIS A 227 10.24 0.10 -19.73
N GLY A 228 9.49 1.16 -20.07
CA GLY A 228 8.07 1.09 -20.43
C GLY A 228 7.11 0.89 -19.26
N PHE A 229 7.52 1.22 -18.04
CA PHE A 229 6.61 1.30 -16.90
C PHE A 229 5.89 2.65 -16.90
N VAL A 230 4.64 2.63 -16.50
CA VAL A 230 3.83 3.82 -16.23
C VAL A 230 3.87 4.10 -14.73
N HIS A 231 4.31 5.31 -14.38
CA HIS A 231 4.26 5.81 -13.01
C HIS A 231 2.84 6.30 -12.68
N TYR A 232 1.96 5.35 -12.35
CA TYR A 232 0.51 5.58 -12.27
C TYR A 232 0.04 6.14 -10.92
N GLU A 233 0.83 5.93 -9.86
CA GLU A 233 0.66 6.54 -8.54
C GLU A 233 2.04 6.86 -7.94
N LEU A 234 2.14 7.85 -7.05
CA LEU A 234 3.39 8.35 -6.47
C LEU A 234 4.40 7.26 -6.10
N SER A 235 3.95 6.19 -5.45
CA SER A 235 4.79 5.07 -5.02
C SER A 235 4.69 3.83 -5.94
N ASN A 236 3.83 3.82 -6.96
CA ASN A 236 3.57 2.63 -7.75
C ASN A 236 3.81 2.82 -9.26
N PHE A 237 4.54 1.86 -9.83
CA PHE A 237 4.93 1.79 -11.22
C PHE A 237 4.52 0.44 -11.78
N GLY A 238 3.82 0.42 -12.91
CA GLY A 238 3.39 -0.82 -13.54
C GLY A 238 3.48 -0.77 -15.05
N LYS A 239 3.61 -1.92 -15.68
CA LYS A 239 3.27 -2.08 -17.10
C LYS A 239 1.76 -1.87 -17.29
N PRO A 240 1.32 -1.48 -18.50
CA PRO A 240 -0.10 -1.56 -18.85
C PRO A 240 -0.66 -2.93 -18.48
N GLU A 241 -1.91 -2.97 -18.01
CA GLU A 241 -2.61 -4.17 -17.49
C GLU A 241 -2.10 -4.74 -16.14
N TYR A 242 -0.97 -4.25 -15.60
CA TYR A 242 -0.41 -4.74 -14.32
C TYR A 242 -0.50 -3.72 -13.18
N PHE A 243 -1.29 -2.66 -13.32
CA PHE A 243 -1.58 -1.77 -12.20
C PHE A 243 -2.35 -2.53 -11.13
N SER A 244 -1.95 -2.43 -9.87
CA SER A 244 -2.71 -3.06 -8.79
C SER A 244 -4.13 -2.51 -8.76
N ARG A 245 -5.12 -3.39 -8.95
CA ARG A 245 -6.54 -3.04 -8.85
C ARG A 245 -6.88 -2.60 -7.44
N ASN A 246 -6.29 -3.25 -6.43
CA ASN A 246 -6.51 -2.90 -5.02
C ASN A 246 -5.97 -1.51 -4.67
N ASN A 247 -4.68 -1.25 -4.94
CA ASN A 247 -4.09 0.07 -4.64
C ASN A 247 -4.80 1.16 -5.44
N SER A 248 -5.06 0.94 -6.73
CA SER A 248 -5.80 1.88 -7.57
C SER A 248 -7.21 2.18 -7.05
N ALA A 249 -7.84 1.25 -6.32
CA ALA A 249 -9.14 1.48 -5.72
C ALA A 249 -9.05 2.50 -4.58
N TYR A 250 -8.09 2.35 -3.66
CA TYR A 250 -7.88 3.31 -2.57
C TYR A 250 -7.63 4.72 -3.10
N TRP A 251 -6.72 4.86 -4.07
CA TRP A 251 -6.37 6.16 -4.66
C TRP A 251 -7.48 6.78 -5.51
N ARG A 252 -8.53 6.02 -5.85
CA ARG A 252 -9.71 6.51 -6.56
C ARG A 252 -10.91 6.73 -5.62
N GLY A 253 -10.71 6.68 -4.30
CA GLY A 253 -11.76 6.88 -3.30
C GLY A 253 -12.84 5.81 -3.37
N LYS A 254 -12.47 4.59 -3.77
CA LYS A 254 -13.40 3.48 -3.84
C LYS A 254 -13.62 2.84 -2.46
N LYS A 255 -14.83 2.34 -2.20
CA LYS A 255 -15.20 1.73 -0.91
C LYS A 255 -14.45 0.42 -0.63
N TYR A 256 -14.20 0.13 0.64
CA TYR A 256 -13.60 -1.14 1.06
C TYR A 256 -13.91 -1.47 2.52
N ILE A 257 -13.87 -2.76 2.84
CA ILE A 257 -13.97 -3.29 4.20
C ILE A 257 -12.60 -3.80 4.62
N GLY A 258 -12.07 -3.27 5.72
CA GLY A 258 -10.86 -3.79 6.36
C GLY A 258 -11.21 -4.70 7.53
N ILE A 259 -10.65 -5.90 7.51
CA ILE A 259 -10.84 -6.97 8.49
C ILE A 259 -9.54 -7.17 9.26
N GLY A 260 -9.65 -7.38 10.57
CA GLY A 260 -8.50 -7.58 11.46
C GLY A 260 -8.11 -6.35 12.27
N PRO A 261 -7.23 -6.51 13.28
CA PRO A 261 -6.84 -5.41 14.15
C PRO A 261 -6.15 -4.31 13.34
N SER A 262 -6.38 -3.04 13.69
CA SER A 262 -5.92 -1.84 12.95
C SER A 262 -6.44 -1.69 11.52
N ALA A 263 -7.22 -2.64 10.98
CA ALA A 263 -7.70 -2.55 9.61
C ALA A 263 -8.68 -1.38 9.46
N HIS A 264 -8.45 -0.55 8.44
CA HIS A 264 -9.32 0.57 8.09
C HIS A 264 -10.39 0.14 7.09
N SER A 265 -11.56 0.77 7.11
CA SER A 265 -12.62 0.64 6.12
C SER A 265 -13.08 2.02 5.66
N PHE A 266 -13.67 2.10 4.47
CA PHE A 266 -14.25 3.31 3.92
C PHE A 266 -15.52 2.99 3.15
N ASP A 267 -16.63 3.64 3.49
CA ASP A 267 -17.95 3.41 2.87
C ASP A 267 -18.35 4.48 1.84
N GLY A 268 -17.48 5.48 1.60
CA GLY A 268 -17.76 6.65 0.74
C GLY A 268 -18.19 7.90 1.50
N LYS A 269 -18.53 7.78 2.79
CA LYS A 269 -18.98 8.86 3.67
C LYS A 269 -18.28 8.86 5.03
N SER A 270 -18.01 7.67 5.55
CA SER A 270 -17.32 7.45 6.81
C SER A 270 -16.11 6.56 6.57
N ARG A 271 -15.10 6.75 7.43
CA ARG A 271 -14.00 5.80 7.59
C ARG A 271 -14.06 5.21 8.99
N SER A 272 -13.74 3.94 9.10
CA SER A 272 -13.69 3.23 10.38
C SER A 272 -12.38 2.46 10.49
N TRP A 273 -11.96 2.17 11.72
CA TRP A 273 -10.77 1.37 11.96
C TRP A 273 -10.94 0.48 13.18
N ASN A 274 -10.53 -0.78 13.04
CA ASN A 274 -10.49 -1.70 14.14
C ASN A 274 -9.40 -1.32 15.14
N ILE A 275 -9.60 -1.66 16.41
CA ILE A 275 -8.63 -1.40 17.47
C ILE A 275 -7.26 -2.01 17.15
N ALA A 276 -6.20 -1.22 17.31
CA ALA A 276 -4.81 -1.65 17.13
C ALA A 276 -4.31 -2.44 18.37
N ASN A 277 -5.02 -3.51 18.73
CA ASN A 277 -4.65 -4.40 19.84
C ASN A 277 -5.21 -5.81 19.64
N ASN A 278 -4.32 -6.78 19.43
CA ASN A 278 -4.72 -8.16 19.13
C ASN A 278 -5.61 -8.79 20.21
N SER A 279 -5.32 -8.56 21.50
CA SER A 279 -6.08 -9.17 22.59
C SER A 279 -7.48 -8.57 22.74
N LEU A 280 -7.61 -7.25 22.62
CA LEU A 280 -8.90 -6.58 22.68
C LEU A 280 -9.74 -6.87 21.43
N TYR A 281 -9.10 -6.91 20.25
CA TYR A 281 -9.73 -7.33 19.00
C TYR A 281 -10.33 -8.74 19.13
N LEU A 282 -9.53 -9.72 19.56
CA LEU A 282 -9.98 -11.10 19.77
C LEU A 282 -11.16 -11.18 20.76
N LYS A 283 -11.10 -10.43 21.87
CA LYS A 283 -12.16 -10.40 22.87
C LYS A 283 -13.48 -9.85 22.31
N GLY A 284 -13.44 -8.73 21.58
CA GLY A 284 -14.62 -8.13 20.96
C GLY A 284 -15.27 -9.07 19.93
N ILE A 285 -14.47 -9.59 19.01
CA ILE A 285 -14.95 -10.53 17.99
C ILE A 285 -15.51 -11.81 18.63
N ALA A 286 -14.89 -12.34 19.69
CA ALA A 286 -15.43 -13.48 20.44
C ALA A 286 -16.82 -13.19 21.02
N ALA A 287 -17.07 -11.99 21.52
CA ALA A 287 -18.39 -11.54 21.99
C ALA A 287 -19.41 -11.25 20.88
N GLY A 288 -18.99 -11.21 19.60
CA GLY A 288 -19.85 -10.83 18.48
C GLY A 288 -19.94 -9.32 18.28
N GLU A 289 -19.03 -8.56 18.88
CA GLU A 289 -18.94 -7.11 18.80
C GLU A 289 -17.82 -6.73 17.82
N LEU A 290 -17.97 -5.59 17.12
CA LEU A 290 -16.93 -5.01 16.27
C LEU A 290 -16.16 -3.96 17.09
N PRO A 291 -14.90 -4.22 17.47
CA PRO A 291 -14.12 -3.28 18.26
C PRO A 291 -13.49 -2.22 17.34
N SER A 292 -14.32 -1.33 16.79
CA SER A 292 -13.94 -0.30 15.82
C SER A 292 -14.34 1.11 16.24
N GLU A 293 -13.55 2.09 15.82
CA GLU A 293 -13.91 3.51 15.84
C GLU A 293 -14.42 3.94 14.46
N THR A 294 -15.19 5.03 14.39
CA THR A 294 -15.74 5.55 13.13
C THR A 294 -15.74 7.06 13.13
N GLU A 295 -15.38 7.61 11.98
CA GLU A 295 -15.36 9.03 11.71
C GLU A 295 -16.24 9.33 10.48
N ILE A 296 -17.19 10.25 10.65
CA ILE A 296 -18.02 10.73 9.55
C ILE A 296 -17.31 11.92 8.92
N LEU A 297 -16.97 11.81 7.64
CA LEU A 297 -16.24 12.84 6.93
C LEU A 297 -17.16 14.00 6.56
N SER A 298 -16.70 15.21 6.84
CA SER A 298 -17.38 16.42 6.39
C SER A 298 -17.30 16.55 4.86
N LYS A 299 -18.00 17.55 4.32
CA LYS A 299 -17.87 17.90 2.89
C LYS A 299 -16.44 18.35 2.56
N THR A 300 -15.83 19.13 3.45
CA THR A 300 -14.45 19.63 3.31
C THR A 300 -13.43 18.50 3.39
N ASP A 301 -13.59 17.55 4.32
CA ASP A 301 -12.70 16.39 4.44
C ASP A 301 -12.68 15.55 3.16
N ARG A 302 -13.87 15.25 2.62
CA ARG A 302 -13.99 14.46 1.37
C ARG A 302 -13.40 15.19 0.16
N TYR A 303 -13.51 16.52 0.12
CA TYR A 303 -12.85 17.32 -0.90
C TYR A 303 -11.32 17.24 -0.76
N ASN A 304 -10.78 17.45 0.45
CA ASN A 304 -9.34 17.41 0.71
C ASN A 304 -8.76 16.01 0.41
N GLU A 305 -9.44 14.94 0.82
CA GLU A 305 -9.06 13.57 0.48
C GLU A 305 -9.07 13.31 -1.03
N TYR A 306 -10.06 13.85 -1.77
CA TYR A 306 -10.11 13.72 -3.23
C TYR A 306 -8.95 14.44 -3.92
N VAL A 307 -8.58 15.64 -3.45
CA VAL A 307 -7.43 16.39 -3.96
C VAL A 307 -6.13 15.63 -3.70
N MET A 308 -5.92 15.20 -2.45
CA MET A 308 -4.72 14.46 -2.03
C MET A 308 -4.54 13.16 -2.84
N THR A 309 -5.58 12.34 -2.90
CA THR A 309 -5.51 11.04 -3.58
C THR A 309 -5.43 11.20 -5.09
N GLY A 310 -6.18 12.14 -5.68
CA GLY A 310 -6.19 12.37 -7.11
C GLY A 310 -4.84 12.86 -7.65
N LEU A 311 -4.22 13.85 -6.99
CA LEU A 311 -2.95 14.44 -7.44
C LEU A 311 -1.79 13.44 -7.43
N ARG A 312 -1.82 12.46 -6.51
CA ARG A 312 -0.82 11.39 -6.46
C ARG A 312 -0.90 10.41 -7.64
N THR A 313 -1.93 10.50 -8.48
CA THR A 313 -2.16 9.54 -9.57
C THR A 313 -2.07 10.19 -10.96
N ILE A 314 -1.85 9.38 -11.99
CA ILE A 314 -1.93 9.82 -13.39
C ILE A 314 -3.35 10.25 -13.82
N TRP A 315 -4.37 9.88 -13.06
CA TRP A 315 -5.76 10.23 -13.37
C TRP A 315 -6.12 11.65 -12.92
N GLY A 316 -5.39 12.20 -11.94
CA GLY A 316 -5.56 13.56 -11.47
C GLY A 316 -6.89 13.83 -10.77
N VAL A 317 -7.16 15.13 -10.61
CA VAL A 317 -8.33 15.69 -9.94
C VAL A 317 -9.26 16.31 -10.98
N SER A 318 -10.46 15.75 -11.13
CA SER A 318 -11.48 16.28 -12.04
C SER A 318 -12.16 17.51 -11.42
N LEU A 319 -11.98 18.65 -12.07
CA LEU A 319 -12.60 19.92 -11.65
C LEU A 319 -14.12 19.86 -11.80
N LYS A 320 -14.61 19.14 -12.83
CA LYS A 320 -16.04 18.87 -12.98
C LYS A 320 -16.60 18.05 -11.81
N LYS A 321 -15.92 16.98 -11.40
CA LYS A 321 -16.34 16.18 -10.24
C LYS A 321 -16.40 17.04 -8.97
N ILE A 322 -15.44 17.96 -8.81
CA ILE A 322 -15.46 18.90 -7.67
C ILE A 322 -16.71 19.76 -7.70
N ALA A 323 -17.04 20.35 -8.85
CA ALA A 323 -18.24 21.17 -9.00
C ALA A 323 -19.53 20.37 -8.73
N ASP A 324 -19.61 19.13 -9.22
CA ASP A 324 -20.80 18.28 -9.08
C ASP A 324 -21.00 17.77 -7.64
N GLU A 325 -19.93 17.33 -6.96
CA GLU A 325 -20.01 16.67 -5.65
C GLU A 325 -19.82 17.63 -4.47
N PHE A 326 -18.98 18.65 -4.63
CA PHE A 326 -18.65 19.64 -3.59
C PHE A 326 -19.17 21.04 -3.93
N GLY A 327 -19.61 21.31 -5.14
CA GLY A 327 -20.19 22.60 -5.51
C GLY A 327 -19.19 23.59 -6.08
N LYS A 328 -19.73 24.61 -6.77
CA LYS A 328 -18.94 25.59 -7.54
C LYS A 328 -17.90 26.35 -6.71
N GLU A 329 -18.21 26.61 -5.44
CA GLU A 329 -17.29 27.26 -4.49
C GLU A 329 -15.96 26.51 -4.32
N PHE A 330 -15.97 25.17 -4.32
CA PHE A 330 -14.77 24.34 -4.19
C PHE A 330 -13.98 24.28 -5.50
N GLU A 331 -14.69 24.30 -6.64
CA GLU A 331 -14.05 24.35 -7.96
C GLU A 331 -13.31 25.68 -8.15
N ASP A 332 -13.96 26.80 -7.79
CA ASP A 332 -13.34 28.12 -7.91
C ASP A 332 -12.16 28.26 -6.94
N TYR A 333 -12.27 27.70 -5.74
CA TYR A 333 -11.18 27.63 -4.76
C TYR A 333 -9.96 26.88 -5.31
N ILE A 334 -10.11 25.63 -5.75
CA ILE A 334 -8.95 24.84 -6.24
C ILE A 334 -8.31 25.48 -7.47
N ARG A 335 -9.10 26.11 -8.36
CA ARG A 335 -8.56 26.83 -9.53
C ARG A 335 -7.70 28.02 -9.11
N ASN A 336 -8.11 28.73 -8.06
CA ASN A 336 -7.34 29.85 -7.50
C ASN A 336 -6.02 29.36 -6.88
N GLU A 337 -6.10 28.41 -5.94
CA GLU A 337 -4.92 27.91 -5.21
C GLU A 337 -3.93 27.18 -6.15
N ALA A 338 -4.42 26.47 -7.16
CA ALA A 338 -3.55 25.78 -8.13
C ALA A 338 -2.84 26.73 -9.12
N SER A 339 -3.30 27.98 -9.26
CA SER A 339 -2.83 28.88 -10.33
C SER A 339 -1.33 29.17 -10.26
N GLY A 340 -0.78 29.34 -9.06
CA GLY A 340 0.67 29.52 -8.84
C GLY A 340 1.47 28.30 -9.25
N PHE A 341 1.05 27.11 -8.81
CA PHE A 341 1.70 25.85 -9.18
C PHE A 341 1.62 25.55 -10.68
N VAL A 342 0.53 25.95 -11.35
CA VAL A 342 0.41 25.85 -12.81
C VAL A 342 1.36 26.81 -13.51
N ALA A 343 1.46 28.06 -13.03
CA ALA A 343 2.42 29.03 -13.57
C ALA A 343 3.88 28.57 -13.41
N ASP A 344 4.20 27.90 -12.30
CA ASP A 344 5.53 27.35 -12.02
C ASP A 344 5.82 26.02 -12.75
N GLY A 345 4.82 25.49 -13.48
CA GLY A 345 4.89 24.24 -14.22
C GLY A 345 4.97 22.99 -13.33
N LEU A 346 4.53 23.08 -12.08
CA LEU A 346 4.45 21.96 -11.13
C LEU A 346 3.13 21.20 -11.28
N LEU A 347 2.05 21.91 -11.60
CA LEU A 347 0.76 21.34 -11.96
C LEU A 347 0.41 21.72 -13.40
N GLU A 348 -0.53 20.98 -13.99
CA GLU A 348 -1.15 21.31 -15.27
C GLU A 348 -2.63 20.98 -15.25
N ILE A 349 -3.41 21.71 -16.05
CA ILE A 349 -4.83 21.41 -16.28
C ILE A 349 -5.00 20.99 -17.73
N GLU A 350 -5.43 19.75 -17.93
CA GLU A 350 -5.71 19.18 -19.24
C GLU A 350 -7.12 18.58 -19.24
N ASN A 351 -7.99 19.01 -20.14
CA ASN A 351 -9.38 18.51 -20.26
C ASN A 351 -10.17 18.56 -18.92
N ASP A 352 -10.07 19.67 -18.17
CA ASP A 352 -10.67 19.86 -16.84
C ASP A 352 -10.18 18.86 -15.76
N ILE A 353 -8.98 18.32 -15.95
CA ILE A 353 -8.28 17.49 -14.96
C ILE A 353 -6.99 18.18 -14.54
N LEU A 354 -6.87 18.47 -13.25
CA LEU A 354 -5.65 18.96 -12.62
C LEU A 354 -4.72 17.79 -12.31
N LYS A 355 -3.46 17.86 -12.76
CA LYS A 355 -2.45 16.80 -12.59
C LYS A 355 -1.11 17.39 -12.16
N ALA A 356 -0.31 16.60 -11.46
CA ALA A 356 1.10 16.90 -11.24
C ALA A 356 1.91 16.63 -12.51
N THR A 357 2.71 17.61 -12.92
CA THR A 357 3.67 17.44 -14.01
C THR A 357 4.86 16.58 -13.54
N PRO A 358 5.73 16.08 -14.43
CA PRO A 358 6.96 15.39 -14.01
C PRO A 358 7.82 16.20 -13.02
N LYS A 359 7.80 17.53 -13.11
CA LYS A 359 8.51 18.44 -12.19
C LYS A 359 7.85 18.50 -10.80
N GLY A 360 6.51 18.44 -10.74
CA GLY A 360 5.75 18.51 -9.49
C GLY A 360 5.57 17.18 -8.77
N LYS A 361 5.75 16.04 -9.45
CA LYS A 361 5.41 14.71 -8.90
C LYS A 361 6.03 14.40 -7.55
N PHE A 362 7.31 14.69 -7.33
CA PHE A 362 7.96 14.43 -6.04
C PHE A 362 7.37 15.26 -4.89
N LEU A 363 6.83 16.45 -5.21
CA LEU A 363 6.31 17.43 -4.25
C LEU A 363 4.81 17.28 -4.01
N THR A 364 4.17 16.25 -4.57
CA THR A 364 2.71 16.14 -4.65
C THR A 364 2.01 16.21 -3.30
N ASP A 365 2.56 15.58 -2.26
CA ASP A 365 1.94 15.59 -0.92
C ASP A 365 1.91 17.02 -0.33
N GLY A 366 3.00 17.79 -0.50
CA GLY A 366 3.07 19.19 -0.08
C GLY A 366 2.14 20.09 -0.90
N ILE A 367 2.15 19.94 -2.22
CA ILE A 367 1.26 20.68 -3.12
C ILE A 367 -0.21 20.37 -2.77
N ALA A 368 -0.57 19.11 -2.54
CA ALA A 368 -1.93 18.74 -2.17
C ALA A 368 -2.36 19.42 -0.87
N SER A 369 -1.48 19.44 0.14
CA SER A 369 -1.74 20.12 1.41
C SER A 369 -2.03 21.62 1.23
N ASP A 370 -1.30 22.30 0.35
CA ASP A 370 -1.51 23.72 0.07
C ASP A 370 -2.84 23.98 -0.68
N LEU A 371 -3.39 22.96 -1.35
CA LEU A 371 -4.70 23.02 -2.04
C LEU A 371 -5.87 22.61 -1.15
N PHE A 372 -5.62 22.26 0.10
CA PHE A 372 -6.67 21.91 1.05
C PHE A 372 -7.47 23.13 1.44
N LYS A 373 -8.78 22.97 1.42
CA LYS A 373 -9.67 23.97 1.99
C LYS A 373 -9.63 23.83 3.51
N ILE A 374 -9.23 24.90 4.17
CA ILE A 374 -9.25 25.07 5.62
C ILE A 374 -10.39 26.05 5.93
N ASP A 375 -11.19 25.74 6.95
CA ASP A 375 -12.31 26.57 7.40
C ASP A 375 -11.87 27.85 8.14
#